data_AF-A0A3D3EVC6-F1
#
_entry.id   AF-A0A3D3EVC6-F1
#
_cell.length_a   1.000
_cell.length_b   1.000
_cell.length_c   1.000
_cell.angle_alpha   90.00
_cell.angle_beta   90.00
_cell.angle_gamma   90.00
#
_symmetry.space_group_name_H-M   'P 1'
#
loop_
_entity.id
_entity.type
_entity.pdbx_description
1 polymer ?
#
loop_
_entity_poly.entity_id
_entity_poly.type
_entity_poly.pdbx_seq_one_letter_code
_entity_poly.pdbx_strand_id
1 'polypeptide(L)'
;IDTAQIIAEQQDRDVIFNVTGKWAYFQRSFFHFFNSIGLYSALEEPLFEGQPTSIYLSRMVDAVYAEDSMVLLVLGSDKVSQSGSVRFGNSVLAKLDLHTAFIPVPARDVSEAMAACKFTAQRARLLGMAITSPFKHIMADFFRTGKDAINTIQFNSQKHLKNYYCPELDAFVYPANTDLICLQEAMQGLNIHKKHSILIYGSGDCATAFTKKLLQSGYKDIQIEGRNKQTVENLRQSFGIEDNPKAEYDLLINASGLGQ
;
A
#
# COMPACT_ATOMS: atom_id res chain seq x y z
N ILE A 1 12.59 -36.66 4.75
CA ILE A 1 11.47 -36.44 3.81
C ILE A 1 10.76 -35.19 4.31
N ASP A 2 10.79 -34.10 3.52
CA ASP A 2 10.16 -32.82 3.88
C ASP A 2 8.65 -32.95 3.78
N THR A 3 7.91 -32.40 4.75
CA THR A 3 6.44 -32.33 4.71
C THR A 3 5.94 -31.71 3.40
N ALA A 4 6.64 -30.73 2.85
CA ALA A 4 6.31 -30.14 1.55
C ALA A 4 6.41 -31.14 0.39
N GLN A 5 7.39 -32.06 0.46
CA GLN A 5 7.62 -33.09 -0.54
C GLN A 5 6.56 -34.21 -0.47
N ILE A 6 6.20 -34.63 0.75
CA ILE A 6 5.11 -35.61 0.99
C ILE A 6 3.78 -35.06 0.47
N ILE A 7 3.49 -33.78 0.72
CA ILE A 7 2.27 -33.12 0.25
C ILE A 7 2.30 -33.01 -1.28
N ALA A 8 3.44 -32.68 -1.90
CA ALA A 8 3.57 -32.53 -3.35
C ALA A 8 3.27 -33.84 -4.13
N GLU A 9 3.58 -34.99 -3.54
CA GLU A 9 3.48 -36.31 -4.18
C GLU A 9 2.09 -36.96 -4.11
N GLN A 10 1.15 -36.43 -3.31
CA GLN A 10 -0.22 -36.95 -3.26
C GLN A 10 -1.12 -36.32 -4.36
N GLN A 11 -1.72 -37.18 -5.19
CA GLN A 11 -2.56 -36.81 -6.34
C GLN A 11 -4.01 -36.44 -5.97
N ASP A 12 -4.55 -37.01 -4.89
CA ASP A 12 -5.91 -36.71 -4.39
C ASP A 12 -5.80 -36.02 -3.02
N ARG A 13 -6.06 -34.70 -2.96
CA ARG A 13 -5.85 -33.90 -1.76
C ARG A 13 -7.15 -33.31 -1.22
N ASP A 14 -7.67 -33.93 -0.16
CA ASP A 14 -8.61 -33.29 0.77
C ASP A 14 -7.85 -32.71 1.97
N VAL A 15 -6.99 -31.73 1.72
CA VAL A 15 -6.14 -31.12 2.76
C VAL A 15 -6.59 -29.69 3.03
N ILE A 16 -6.70 -29.33 4.32
CA ILE A 16 -6.80 -27.92 4.73
C ILE A 16 -5.38 -27.44 5.02
N PHE A 17 -4.84 -26.62 4.12
CA PHE A 17 -3.54 -25.98 4.25
C PHE A 17 -3.70 -24.47 4.49
N ASN A 18 -3.47 -24.05 5.73
CA ASN A 18 -3.56 -22.65 6.13
C ASN A 18 -2.28 -22.20 6.82
N VAL A 19 -1.64 -21.16 6.28
CA VAL A 19 -0.50 -20.53 6.96
C VAL A 19 -0.98 -19.62 8.09
N THR A 20 -0.15 -19.51 9.12
CA THR A 20 -0.30 -18.53 10.21
C THR A 20 0.63 -17.33 9.98
N GLY A 21 0.48 -16.29 10.81
CA GLY A 21 1.30 -15.09 10.73
C GLY A 21 0.95 -14.18 9.56
N LYS A 22 1.89 -13.31 9.19
CA LYS A 22 1.64 -12.17 8.29
C LYS A 22 1.03 -12.54 6.92
N TRP A 23 1.43 -13.68 6.35
CA TRP A 23 0.97 -14.15 5.04
C TRP A 23 -0.43 -14.81 5.05
N ALA A 24 -1.07 -14.95 6.21
CA ALA A 24 -2.34 -15.67 6.33
C ALA A 24 -3.45 -15.08 5.46
N TYR A 25 -3.58 -13.75 5.38
CA TYR A 25 -4.57 -13.12 4.50
C TYR A 25 -4.31 -13.42 3.02
N PHE A 26 -3.05 -13.28 2.57
CA PHE A 26 -2.69 -13.55 1.17
C PHE A 26 -2.98 -15.01 0.82
N GLN A 27 -2.41 -15.96 1.55
CA GLN A 27 -2.54 -17.38 1.23
C GLN A 27 -4.00 -17.86 1.29
N ARG A 28 -4.78 -17.42 2.28
CA ARG A 28 -6.17 -17.84 2.43
C ARG A 28 -7.09 -17.21 1.38
N SER A 29 -6.74 -16.04 0.83
CA SER A 29 -7.47 -15.46 -0.31
C SER A 29 -7.32 -16.31 -1.58
N PHE A 30 -6.22 -17.04 -1.70
CA PHE A 30 -5.90 -17.92 -2.84
C PHE A 30 -5.89 -19.41 -2.45
N PHE A 31 -6.59 -19.81 -1.40
CA PHE A 31 -6.39 -21.12 -0.74
C PHE A 31 -6.47 -22.33 -1.68
N HIS A 32 -7.39 -22.35 -2.66
CA HIS A 32 -7.47 -23.43 -3.64
C HIS A 32 -6.21 -23.55 -4.50
N PHE A 33 -5.55 -22.43 -4.81
CA PHE A 33 -4.30 -22.42 -5.57
C PHE A 33 -3.09 -22.90 -4.76
N PHE A 34 -3.25 -23.06 -3.45
CA PHE A 34 -2.30 -23.74 -2.56
C PHE A 34 -2.69 -25.20 -2.31
N ASN A 35 -3.61 -25.76 -3.11
CA ASN A 35 -4.18 -27.10 -2.94
C ASN A 35 -4.87 -27.29 -1.58
N SER A 36 -5.46 -26.23 -1.04
CA SER A 36 -6.31 -26.31 0.14
C SER A 36 -7.77 -26.46 -0.29
N ILE A 37 -8.50 -27.42 0.30
CA ILE A 37 -9.95 -27.60 0.06
C ILE A 37 -10.82 -26.67 0.92
N GLY A 38 -10.23 -26.01 1.90
CA GLY A 38 -10.93 -25.10 2.80
C GLY A 38 -10.00 -24.11 3.48
N LEU A 39 -10.59 -23.22 4.26
CA LEU A 39 -9.86 -22.23 5.04
C LEU A 39 -10.52 -22.04 6.41
N TYR A 40 -9.73 -21.56 7.36
CA TYR A 40 -10.21 -21.12 8.66
C TYR A 40 -10.25 -19.60 8.64
N SER A 41 -11.23 -19.01 9.30
CA SER A 41 -11.28 -17.58 9.59
C SER A 41 -11.83 -17.37 11.00
N ALA A 42 -11.52 -16.23 11.59
CA ALA A 42 -12.20 -15.80 12.80
C ALA A 42 -13.61 -15.31 12.42
N LEU A 43 -14.64 -15.74 13.15
CA LEU A 43 -16.00 -15.23 12.91
C LEU A 43 -16.06 -13.73 13.21
N GLU A 44 -15.59 -13.33 14.39
CA GLU A 44 -15.58 -11.93 14.85
C GLU A 44 -14.17 -11.52 15.30
N GLU A 45 -13.65 -12.16 16.37
CA GLU A 45 -12.34 -11.81 16.94
C GLU A 45 -11.24 -12.81 16.54
N PRO A 46 -10.09 -12.32 16.04
CA PRO A 46 -8.89 -13.14 15.84
C PRO A 46 -8.43 -13.83 17.13
N LEU A 47 -8.21 -15.14 17.08
CA LEU A 47 -7.62 -15.93 18.18
C LEU A 47 -6.10 -15.80 18.25
N PHE A 48 -5.46 -15.33 17.18
CA PHE A 48 -4.03 -15.07 17.11
C PHE A 48 -3.72 -13.94 16.12
N GLU A 49 -2.55 -13.32 16.27
CA GLU A 49 -2.12 -12.21 15.41
C GLU A 49 -2.04 -12.64 13.94
N GLY A 50 -2.69 -11.85 13.08
CA GLY A 50 -2.72 -12.11 11.64
C GLY A 50 -3.81 -13.08 11.19
N GLN A 51 -4.63 -13.65 12.08
CA GLN A 51 -5.78 -14.46 11.66
C GLN A 51 -6.81 -13.59 10.91
N PRO A 52 -7.21 -13.97 9.69
CA PRO A 52 -8.24 -13.23 8.97
C PRO A 52 -9.62 -13.39 9.59
N THR A 53 -10.40 -12.31 9.63
CA THR A 53 -11.83 -12.40 9.97
C THR A 53 -12.66 -12.72 8.73
N SER A 54 -13.77 -13.43 8.95
CA SER A 54 -14.67 -13.96 7.92
C SER A 54 -15.18 -12.86 6.98
N ILE A 55 -15.55 -11.71 7.53
CA ILE A 55 -16.10 -10.56 6.79
C ILE A 55 -15.10 -10.00 5.79
N TYR A 56 -13.82 -9.89 6.14
CA TYR A 56 -12.81 -9.36 5.22
C TYR A 56 -12.29 -10.43 4.27
N LEU A 57 -12.13 -11.66 4.74
CA LEU A 57 -11.57 -12.75 3.94
C LEU A 57 -12.54 -13.21 2.85
N SER A 58 -13.83 -13.35 3.15
CA SER A 58 -14.85 -13.77 2.17
C SER A 58 -14.79 -12.90 0.91
N ARG A 59 -14.73 -11.58 1.06
CA ARG A 59 -14.60 -10.65 -0.07
C ARG A 59 -13.35 -10.85 -0.91
N MET A 60 -12.22 -11.12 -0.26
CA MET A 60 -10.98 -11.39 -0.99
C MET A 60 -11.08 -12.69 -1.78
N VAL A 61 -11.66 -13.73 -1.17
CA VAL A 61 -11.91 -15.02 -1.82
C VAL A 61 -12.88 -14.84 -2.99
N ASP A 62 -14.02 -14.19 -2.78
CA ASP A 62 -15.03 -13.94 -3.81
C ASP A 62 -14.43 -13.20 -5.02
N ALA A 63 -13.62 -12.16 -4.80
CA ALA A 63 -12.94 -11.44 -5.87
C ALA A 63 -11.90 -12.29 -6.61
N VAL A 64 -11.19 -13.20 -5.93
CA VAL A 64 -10.20 -14.10 -6.54
C VAL A 64 -10.85 -15.16 -7.43
N TYR A 65 -12.05 -15.63 -7.07
CA TYR A 65 -12.72 -16.73 -7.77
C TYR A 65 -13.91 -16.29 -8.66
N ALA A 66 -14.19 -15.00 -8.76
CA ALA A 66 -15.14 -14.45 -9.73
C ALA A 66 -14.69 -14.72 -11.18
N GLU A 67 -15.65 -14.87 -12.12
CA GLU A 67 -15.36 -15.08 -13.55
C GLU A 67 -14.51 -13.94 -14.15
N ASP A 68 -14.73 -12.72 -13.69
CA ASP A 68 -14.00 -11.51 -14.06
C ASP A 68 -12.97 -11.09 -13.00
N SER A 69 -12.38 -12.06 -12.29
CA SER A 69 -11.50 -11.84 -11.13
C SER A 69 -10.54 -10.66 -11.30
N MET A 70 -10.73 -9.64 -10.45
CA MET A 70 -9.93 -8.43 -10.40
C MET A 70 -9.33 -8.25 -9.00
N VAL A 71 -8.01 -8.06 -8.94
CA VAL A 71 -7.29 -7.93 -7.68
C VAL A 71 -6.42 -6.68 -7.67
N LEU A 72 -6.40 -6.01 -6.52
CA LEU A 72 -5.45 -4.96 -6.16
C LEU A 72 -4.57 -5.50 -5.03
N LEU A 73 -3.27 -5.26 -5.08
CA LEU A 73 -2.36 -5.64 -3.99
C LEU A 73 -2.11 -4.46 -3.06
N VAL A 74 -1.85 -4.74 -1.78
CA VAL A 74 -1.39 -3.74 -0.80
C VAL A 74 -0.04 -4.18 -0.26
N LEU A 75 1.04 -3.62 -0.79
CA LEU A 75 2.41 -3.93 -0.42
C LEU A 75 2.86 -3.10 0.78
N GLY A 76 3.41 -3.78 1.78
CA GLY A 76 3.94 -3.16 2.99
C GLY A 76 4.69 -4.17 3.86
N SER A 77 5.04 -3.75 5.07
CA SER A 77 5.66 -4.61 6.08
C SER A 77 4.66 -5.63 6.69
N ASP A 78 5.09 -6.32 7.74
CA ASP A 78 4.34 -7.40 8.42
C ASP A 78 2.91 -7.04 8.82
N LYS A 79 2.63 -5.76 9.11
CA LYS A 79 1.32 -5.27 9.55
C LYS A 79 0.43 -4.75 8.40
N VAL A 80 0.80 -4.95 7.14
CA VAL A 80 0.04 -4.40 6.00
C VAL A 80 -1.41 -4.93 5.91
N SER A 81 -1.71 -6.09 6.51
CA SER A 81 -3.08 -6.58 6.67
C SER A 81 -3.99 -5.64 7.48
N GLN A 82 -3.42 -4.79 8.33
CA GLN A 82 -4.14 -3.78 9.10
C GLN A 82 -4.31 -2.46 8.33
N SER A 83 -3.75 -2.35 7.12
CA SER A 83 -3.83 -1.14 6.29
C SER A 83 -5.28 -0.72 6.04
N GLY A 84 -5.51 0.60 6.02
CA GLY A 84 -6.80 1.17 5.67
C GLY A 84 -7.28 0.75 4.27
N SER A 85 -6.37 0.52 3.31
CA SER A 85 -6.74 0.00 1.99
C SER A 85 -7.38 -1.40 2.07
N VAL A 86 -6.91 -2.24 3.00
CA VAL A 86 -7.44 -3.59 3.21
C VAL A 86 -8.73 -3.56 4.00
N ARG A 87 -8.76 -2.82 5.12
CA ARG A 87 -9.92 -2.78 6.04
C ARG A 87 -11.08 -1.94 5.50
N PHE A 88 -10.78 -0.73 5.03
CA PHE A 88 -11.78 0.21 4.53
C PHE A 88 -11.96 0.11 3.02
N GLY A 89 -10.87 -0.03 2.24
CA GLY A 89 -10.93 -0.08 0.78
C GLY A 89 -11.82 -1.22 0.27
N ASN A 90 -11.69 -2.43 0.81
CA ASN A 90 -12.59 -3.55 0.48
C ASN A 90 -14.06 -3.28 0.84
N SER A 91 -14.32 -2.47 1.86
CA SER A 91 -15.69 -2.06 2.21
C SER A 91 -16.25 -1.02 1.26
N VAL A 92 -15.40 -0.14 0.71
CA VAL A 92 -15.79 0.79 -0.34
C VAL A 92 -16.08 0.03 -1.64
N LEU A 93 -15.21 -0.90 -2.06
CA LEU A 93 -15.41 -1.71 -3.27
C LEU A 93 -16.70 -2.52 -3.20
N ALA A 94 -17.00 -3.13 -2.04
CA ALA A 94 -18.25 -3.85 -1.84
C ALA A 94 -19.49 -2.94 -1.94
N LYS A 95 -19.43 -1.71 -1.42
CA LYS A 95 -20.53 -0.74 -1.54
C LYS A 95 -20.76 -0.26 -2.98
N LEU A 96 -19.71 -0.33 -3.80
CA LEU A 96 -19.76 0.02 -5.22
C LEU A 96 -20.12 -1.19 -6.11
N ASP A 97 -20.42 -2.34 -5.52
CA ASP A 97 -20.74 -3.59 -6.22
C ASP A 97 -19.64 -4.01 -7.22
N LEU A 98 -18.38 -3.81 -6.83
CA LEU A 98 -17.24 -4.21 -7.64
C LEU A 98 -16.71 -5.56 -7.14
N HIS A 99 -16.61 -6.54 -8.04
CA HIS A 99 -15.94 -7.83 -7.82
C HIS A 99 -14.41 -7.66 -7.79
N THR A 100 -13.92 -6.82 -6.89
CA THR A 100 -12.51 -6.48 -6.74
C THR A 100 -12.15 -6.45 -5.26
N ALA A 101 -10.96 -6.94 -4.93
CA ALA A 101 -10.43 -6.87 -3.57
C ALA A 101 -8.99 -6.36 -3.50
N PHE A 102 -8.72 -5.60 -2.46
CA PHE A 102 -7.38 -5.33 -1.93
C PHE A 102 -6.90 -6.52 -1.11
N ILE A 103 -5.81 -7.16 -1.56
CA ILE A 103 -5.15 -8.28 -0.88
C ILE A 103 -3.80 -7.80 -0.32
N PRO A 104 -3.54 -7.97 0.99
CA PRO A 104 -2.27 -7.56 1.61
C PRO A 104 -1.09 -8.43 1.18
N VAL A 105 0.07 -7.80 0.95
CA VAL A 105 1.35 -8.44 0.61
C VAL A 105 2.42 -7.98 1.63
N PRO A 106 2.64 -8.74 2.72
CA PRO A 106 3.56 -8.41 3.81
C PRO A 106 5.01 -8.81 3.49
N ALA A 107 5.53 -8.27 2.39
CA ALA A 107 6.85 -8.62 1.88
C ALA A 107 7.98 -8.06 2.75
N ARG A 108 9.12 -8.75 2.76
CA ARG A 108 10.37 -8.29 3.38
C ARG A 108 11.25 -7.50 2.42
N ASP A 109 11.16 -7.83 1.14
CA ASP A 109 11.96 -7.24 0.08
C ASP A 109 11.20 -7.24 -1.25
N VAL A 110 11.83 -6.69 -2.29
CA VAL A 110 11.26 -6.60 -3.64
C VAL A 110 11.05 -7.98 -4.26
N SER A 111 11.90 -8.96 -3.94
CA SER A 111 11.81 -10.31 -4.50
C SER A 111 10.50 -10.98 -4.05
N GLU A 112 10.20 -10.93 -2.75
CA GLU A 112 8.93 -11.42 -2.21
C GLU A 112 7.73 -10.67 -2.79
N ALA A 113 7.82 -9.34 -2.93
CA ALA A 113 6.76 -8.53 -3.52
C ALA A 113 6.47 -8.95 -4.97
N MET A 114 7.52 -9.14 -5.78
CA MET A 114 7.37 -9.56 -7.18
C MET A 114 6.90 -11.01 -7.30
N ALA A 115 7.31 -11.90 -6.41
CA ALA A 115 6.79 -13.26 -6.36
C ALA A 115 5.28 -13.28 -6.10
N ALA A 116 4.79 -12.48 -5.16
CA ALA A 116 3.36 -12.32 -4.90
C ALA A 116 2.61 -11.70 -6.09
N CYS A 117 3.19 -10.70 -6.75
CA CYS A 117 2.62 -10.10 -7.97
C CYS A 117 2.48 -11.14 -9.09
N LYS A 118 3.56 -11.88 -9.39
CA LYS A 118 3.56 -12.94 -10.41
C LYS A 118 2.57 -14.06 -10.09
N PHE A 119 2.55 -14.51 -8.83
CA PHE A 119 1.61 -15.53 -8.37
C PHE A 119 0.16 -15.09 -8.60
N THR A 120 -0.15 -13.83 -8.25
CA THR A 120 -1.49 -13.24 -8.43
C THR A 120 -1.85 -13.11 -9.89
N ALA A 121 -0.95 -12.56 -10.72
CA ALA A 121 -1.19 -12.30 -12.14
C ALA A 121 -1.45 -13.58 -12.97
N GLN A 122 -0.95 -14.75 -12.52
CA GLN A 122 -1.24 -16.04 -13.13
C GLN A 122 -2.66 -16.57 -12.85
N ARG A 123 -3.39 -15.97 -11.90
CA ARG A 123 -4.64 -16.52 -11.34
C ARG A 123 -5.81 -15.54 -11.34
N ALA A 124 -5.50 -14.24 -11.32
CA ALA A 124 -6.46 -13.15 -11.30
C ALA A 124 -5.93 -11.98 -12.13
N ARG A 125 -6.83 -11.13 -12.63
CA ARG A 125 -6.43 -9.89 -13.30
C ARG A 125 -5.90 -8.91 -12.27
N LEU A 126 -4.57 -8.76 -12.24
CA LEU A 126 -3.89 -7.81 -11.36
C LEU A 126 -4.04 -6.38 -11.91
N LEU A 127 -4.85 -5.55 -11.25
CA LEU A 127 -5.15 -4.17 -11.69
C LEU A 127 -4.08 -3.16 -11.25
N GLY A 128 -3.51 -3.38 -10.08
CA GLY A 128 -2.61 -2.43 -9.47
C GLY A 128 -2.12 -2.83 -8.09
N MET A 129 -1.33 -1.96 -7.50
CA MET A 129 -0.75 -2.13 -6.19
C MET A 129 -0.69 -0.80 -5.45
N ALA A 130 -1.29 -0.74 -4.26
CA ALA A 130 -1.01 0.29 -3.28
C ALA A 130 0.28 -0.07 -2.52
N ILE A 131 1.13 0.91 -2.25
CA ILE A 131 2.45 0.72 -1.64
C ILE A 131 2.55 1.61 -0.41
N THR A 132 2.83 1.00 0.73
CA THR A 132 3.11 1.69 2.00
C THR A 132 4.54 1.44 2.47
N SER A 133 4.95 2.08 3.55
CA SER A 133 6.28 1.94 4.12
C SER A 133 6.59 0.46 4.47
N PRO A 134 7.84 0.02 4.29
CA PRO A 134 9.03 0.78 3.84
C PRO A 134 9.23 0.82 2.31
N PHE A 135 8.25 0.39 1.51
CA PHE A 135 8.47 0.10 0.09
C PHE A 135 8.39 1.29 -0.86
N LYS A 136 7.96 2.48 -0.42
CA LYS A 136 7.68 3.60 -1.34
C LYS A 136 8.91 4.04 -2.15
N HIS A 137 10.06 4.15 -1.50
CA HIS A 137 11.34 4.48 -2.13
C HIS A 137 11.93 3.29 -2.88
N ILE A 138 11.95 2.12 -2.23
CA ILE A 138 12.48 0.86 -2.78
C ILE A 138 11.82 0.54 -4.12
N MET A 139 10.49 0.68 -4.20
CA MET A 139 9.75 0.41 -5.42
C MET A 139 9.96 1.50 -6.46
N ALA A 140 10.12 2.77 -6.06
CA ALA A 140 10.43 3.84 -7.02
C ALA A 140 11.76 3.60 -7.74
N ASP A 141 12.76 3.07 -7.03
CA ASP A 141 14.07 2.69 -7.56
C ASP A 141 14.00 1.42 -8.42
N PHE A 142 13.35 0.35 -7.92
CA PHE A 142 13.15 -0.88 -8.66
C PHE A 142 12.52 -0.62 -10.03
N PHE A 143 11.50 0.23 -10.04
CA PHE A 143 10.78 0.64 -11.23
C PHE A 143 11.48 1.73 -12.05
N ARG A 144 12.63 2.26 -11.61
CA ARG A 144 13.43 3.30 -12.28
C ARG A 144 12.60 4.52 -12.66
N THR A 145 11.72 4.94 -11.76
CA THR A 145 10.70 5.95 -12.08
C THR A 145 11.24 7.38 -12.17
N GLY A 146 12.44 7.63 -11.66
CA GLY A 146 13.00 8.96 -11.44
C GLY A 146 12.25 9.79 -10.38
N LYS A 147 11.29 9.18 -9.66
CA LYS A 147 10.57 9.79 -8.54
C LYS A 147 11.22 9.38 -7.23
N ASP A 148 11.18 10.26 -6.23
CA ASP A 148 11.72 9.95 -4.90
C ASP A 148 10.95 8.79 -4.25
N ALA A 149 9.62 8.78 -4.37
CA ALA A 149 8.75 7.78 -3.75
C ALA A 149 7.48 7.57 -4.58
N ILE A 150 6.98 6.33 -4.60
CA ILE A 150 5.70 5.97 -5.21
C ILE A 150 4.85 5.22 -4.18
N ASN A 151 3.54 5.42 -4.20
CA ASN A 151 2.61 4.76 -3.29
C ASN A 151 1.52 3.98 -4.06
N THR A 152 1.53 4.05 -5.39
CA THR A 152 0.51 3.45 -6.26
C THR A 152 1.14 3.02 -7.57
N ILE A 153 0.79 1.83 -8.04
CA ILE A 153 1.11 1.32 -9.37
C ILE A 153 -0.17 0.83 -10.01
N GLN A 154 -0.40 1.21 -11.26
CA GLN A 154 -1.43 0.64 -12.09
C GLN A 154 -0.79 -0.25 -13.16
N PHE A 155 -1.33 -1.46 -13.33
CA PHE A 155 -0.93 -2.41 -14.38
C PHE A 155 -1.88 -2.28 -15.57
N ASN A 156 -1.32 -2.25 -16.78
CA ASN A 156 -2.06 -2.08 -18.02
C ASN A 156 -1.57 -3.09 -19.06
N SER A 157 -2.48 -3.56 -19.91
CA SER A 157 -2.16 -4.44 -21.03
C SER A 157 -1.58 -3.70 -22.24
N GLN A 158 -1.73 -2.38 -22.30
CA GLN A 158 -1.34 -1.56 -23.44
C GLN A 158 -0.46 -0.37 -23.06
N LYS A 159 0.37 0.06 -24.01
CA LYS A 159 1.21 1.25 -23.88
C LYS A 159 0.37 2.52 -23.98
N HIS A 160 0.62 3.45 -23.07
CA HIS A 160 0.08 4.81 -23.07
C HIS A 160 1.19 5.82 -22.76
N LEU A 161 0.90 7.12 -22.90
CA LEU A 161 1.88 8.21 -22.80
C LEU A 161 2.71 8.23 -21.51
N LYS A 162 2.15 7.72 -20.40
CA LYS A 162 2.76 7.86 -19.06
C LYS A 162 3.19 6.53 -18.44
N ASN A 163 2.97 5.40 -19.11
CA ASN A 163 3.37 4.08 -18.62
C ASN A 163 4.60 3.58 -19.41
N TYR A 164 5.26 2.57 -18.86
CA TYR A 164 6.36 1.88 -19.53
C TYR A 164 6.28 0.39 -19.24
N TYR A 165 6.95 -0.40 -20.06
CA TYR A 165 6.91 -1.86 -19.94
C TYR A 165 7.85 -2.33 -18.82
N CYS A 166 7.34 -3.17 -17.92
CA CYS A 166 8.10 -3.87 -16.88
C CYS A 166 8.24 -5.34 -17.29
N PRO A 167 9.43 -5.77 -17.74
CA PRO A 167 9.66 -7.16 -18.18
C PRO A 167 9.41 -8.19 -17.09
N GLU A 168 9.68 -7.86 -15.84
CA GLU A 168 9.50 -8.76 -14.70
C GLU A 168 8.04 -9.14 -14.47
N LEU A 169 7.10 -8.30 -14.90
CA LEU A 169 5.66 -8.50 -14.73
C LEU A 169 4.92 -8.70 -16.05
N ASP A 170 5.64 -8.66 -17.19
CA ASP A 170 5.07 -8.70 -18.55
C ASP A 170 3.87 -7.74 -18.70
N ALA A 171 4.03 -6.50 -18.21
CA ALA A 171 2.94 -5.54 -18.13
C ALA A 171 3.43 -4.10 -18.30
N PHE A 172 2.55 -3.22 -18.77
CA PHE A 172 2.80 -1.78 -18.72
C PHE A 172 2.43 -1.22 -17.35
N VAL A 173 3.38 -0.55 -16.69
CA VAL A 173 3.21 0.00 -15.34
C VAL A 173 3.10 1.52 -15.36
N TYR A 174 2.14 2.05 -14.61
CA TYR A 174 2.00 3.47 -14.32
C TYR A 174 2.22 3.73 -12.83
N PRO A 175 3.43 4.14 -12.42
CA PRO A 175 3.73 4.44 -11.04
C PRO A 175 3.42 5.90 -10.69
N ALA A 176 2.74 6.11 -9.56
CA ALA A 176 2.32 7.41 -9.07
C ALA A 176 2.54 7.56 -7.57
N ASN A 177 2.54 8.81 -7.11
CA ASN A 177 2.45 9.17 -5.70
C ASN A 177 1.12 9.90 -5.47
N THR A 178 0.08 9.14 -5.15
CA THR A 178 -1.28 9.64 -4.91
C THR A 178 -1.40 10.41 -3.60
N ASP A 179 -0.44 10.31 -2.67
CA ASP A 179 -0.40 11.18 -1.48
C ASP A 179 -0.25 12.65 -1.92
N LEU A 180 0.57 12.92 -2.97
CA LEU A 180 0.75 14.26 -3.51
C LEU A 180 -0.48 14.78 -4.28
N ILE A 181 -1.24 13.88 -4.89
CA ILE A 181 -2.52 14.21 -5.54
C ILE A 181 -3.52 14.58 -4.45
N CYS A 182 -3.65 13.75 -3.41
CA CYS A 182 -4.51 14.01 -2.26
C CYS A 182 -4.17 15.34 -1.59
N LEU A 183 -2.88 15.63 -1.36
CA LEU A 183 -2.45 16.93 -0.84
C LEU A 183 -2.96 18.08 -1.73
N GLN A 184 -2.77 17.98 -3.05
CA GLN A 184 -3.18 19.04 -3.97
C GLN A 184 -4.70 19.27 -3.93
N GLU A 185 -5.50 18.20 -3.96
CA GLU A 185 -6.96 18.27 -3.87
C GLU A 185 -7.41 18.86 -2.52
N ALA A 186 -6.79 18.43 -1.41
CA ALA A 186 -7.10 18.94 -0.08
C ALA A 186 -6.80 20.44 0.06
N MET A 187 -5.64 20.88 -0.44
CA MET A 187 -5.26 22.30 -0.42
C MET A 187 -6.24 23.16 -1.23
N GLN A 188 -6.74 22.65 -2.36
CA GLN A 188 -7.74 23.33 -3.17
C GLN A 188 -9.11 23.34 -2.48
N GLY A 189 -9.58 22.20 -1.99
CA GLY A 189 -10.87 22.07 -1.31
C GLY A 189 -10.98 22.91 -0.04
N LEU A 190 -9.86 23.08 0.68
CA LEU A 190 -9.76 23.94 1.86
C LEU A 190 -9.46 25.42 1.54
N ASN A 191 -9.35 25.80 0.25
CA ASN A 191 -9.02 27.15 -0.21
C ASN A 191 -7.72 27.71 0.42
N ILE A 192 -6.67 26.89 0.52
CA ILE A 192 -5.41 27.30 1.16
C ILE A 192 -4.55 28.13 0.20
N HIS A 193 -4.41 29.42 0.49
CA HIS A 193 -3.65 30.38 -0.31
C HIS A 193 -2.14 30.34 -0.04
N LYS A 194 -1.32 30.79 -1.00
CA LYS A 194 0.16 30.79 -0.89
C LYS A 194 0.73 31.66 0.25
N LYS A 195 -0.09 32.56 0.77
CA LYS A 195 0.20 33.43 1.92
C LYS A 195 -0.10 32.78 3.27
N HIS A 196 -0.81 31.65 3.28
CA HIS A 196 -1.14 30.94 4.51
C HIS A 196 0.10 30.24 5.07
N SER A 197 0.17 30.25 6.39
CA SER A 197 1.16 29.58 7.22
C SER A 197 0.79 28.09 7.39
N ILE A 198 1.76 27.21 7.16
CA ILE A 198 1.55 25.77 7.18
C ILE A 198 2.51 25.12 8.18
N LEU A 199 1.98 24.35 9.11
CA LEU A 199 2.75 23.48 9.98
C LEU A 199 2.65 22.03 9.49
N ILE A 200 3.79 21.42 9.18
CA ILE A 200 3.88 19.97 8.92
C ILE A 200 4.40 19.30 10.20
N TYR A 201 3.61 18.40 10.76
CA TYR A 201 3.98 17.63 11.94
C TYR A 201 4.40 16.21 11.57
N GLY A 202 5.69 15.93 11.58
CA GLY A 202 6.31 14.66 11.18
C GLY A 202 7.60 14.88 10.38
N SER A 203 8.42 13.83 10.27
CA SER A 203 9.72 13.88 9.57
C SER A 203 9.99 12.67 8.66
N GLY A 204 8.97 11.86 8.37
CA GLY A 204 9.08 10.69 7.47
C GLY A 204 8.77 11.02 6.00
N ASP A 205 8.72 9.98 5.16
CA ASP A 205 8.55 10.08 3.70
C ASP A 205 7.39 10.98 3.26
N CYS A 206 6.26 10.92 3.98
CA CYS A 206 5.09 11.74 3.71
C CYS A 206 5.37 13.24 3.96
N ALA A 207 5.99 13.56 5.10
CA ALA A 207 6.36 14.94 5.44
C ALA A 207 7.36 15.49 4.40
N THR A 208 8.39 14.72 4.05
CA THR A 208 9.37 15.09 3.02
C THR A 208 8.71 15.37 1.68
N ALA A 209 7.84 14.47 1.20
CA ALA A 209 7.15 14.63 -0.07
C ALA A 209 6.22 15.85 -0.09
N PHE A 210 5.50 16.09 1.01
CA PHE A 210 4.58 17.21 1.16
C PHE A 210 5.33 18.54 1.20
N THR A 211 6.39 18.65 2.00
CA THR A 211 7.25 19.84 2.05
C THR A 211 7.77 20.18 0.66
N LYS A 212 8.38 19.21 -0.04
CA LYS A 212 8.90 19.41 -1.40
C LYS A 212 7.82 19.92 -2.34
N LYS A 213 6.63 19.31 -2.32
CA LYS A 213 5.51 19.68 -3.20
C LYS A 213 4.97 21.07 -2.88
N LEU A 214 4.85 21.45 -1.60
CA LEU A 214 4.38 22.77 -1.19
C LEU A 214 5.35 23.87 -1.61
N LEU A 215 6.65 23.68 -1.39
CA LEU A 215 7.69 24.62 -1.82
C LEU A 215 7.69 24.79 -3.35
N GLN A 216 7.65 23.70 -4.11
CA GLN A 216 7.52 23.73 -5.57
C GLN A 216 6.24 24.43 -6.05
N SER A 217 5.18 24.36 -5.25
CA SER A 217 3.92 25.02 -5.53
C SER A 217 3.90 26.49 -5.07
N GLY A 218 5.01 27.04 -4.56
CA GLY A 218 5.16 28.44 -4.20
C GLY A 218 4.69 28.83 -2.80
N TYR A 219 4.41 27.86 -1.92
CA TYR A 219 4.20 28.17 -0.49
C TYR A 219 5.56 28.49 0.14
N LYS A 220 5.63 29.58 0.91
CA LYS A 220 6.88 30.07 1.53
C LYS A 220 6.88 29.99 3.04
N ASP A 221 5.71 30.01 3.65
CA ASP A 221 5.53 30.08 5.09
C ASP A 221 5.22 28.67 5.64
N ILE A 222 6.26 27.83 5.67
CA ILE A 222 6.17 26.42 6.06
C ILE A 222 7.09 26.19 7.25
N GLN A 223 6.56 25.60 8.32
CA GLN A 223 7.33 25.10 9.45
C GLN A 223 7.20 23.57 9.53
N ILE A 224 8.25 22.91 10.01
CA ILE A 224 8.26 21.47 10.28
C ILE A 224 8.50 21.25 11.77
N GLU A 225 7.67 20.41 12.38
CA GLU A 225 7.78 19.98 13.77
C GLU A 225 7.64 18.47 13.90
N GLY A 226 8.07 17.91 15.03
CA GLY A 226 7.95 16.48 15.27
C GLY A 226 8.63 16.01 16.54
N ARG A 227 8.42 14.72 16.86
CA ARG A 227 8.95 14.09 18.08
C ARG A 227 10.47 14.04 18.11
N ASN A 228 11.10 13.67 16.99
CA ASN A 228 12.55 13.57 16.89
C ASN A 228 13.13 14.86 16.30
N LYS A 229 13.61 15.74 17.18
CA LYS A 229 14.15 17.05 16.84
C LYS A 229 15.32 16.99 15.86
N GLN A 230 16.19 15.98 15.96
CA GLN A 230 17.31 15.82 15.02
C GLN A 230 16.82 15.52 13.59
N THR A 231 15.84 14.62 13.44
CA THR A 231 15.29 14.31 12.11
C THR A 231 14.54 15.49 11.49
N VAL A 232 13.83 16.27 12.33
CA VAL A 232 13.15 17.50 11.91
C VAL A 232 14.16 18.54 11.44
N GLU A 233 15.23 18.75 12.20
CA GLU A 233 16.28 19.69 11.85
C GLU A 233 16.95 19.33 10.52
N ASN A 234 17.32 18.06 10.34
CA ASN A 234 17.89 17.57 9.08
C ASN A 234 16.93 17.82 7.89
N LEU A 235 15.62 17.60 8.10
CA LEU A 235 14.62 17.83 7.06
C LEU A 235 14.47 19.31 6.73
N ARG A 236 14.41 20.19 7.73
CA ARG A 236 14.36 21.65 7.54
C ARG A 236 15.57 22.14 6.76
N GLN A 237 16.77 21.72 7.16
CA GLN A 237 18.02 22.08 6.47
C GLN A 237 18.02 21.61 5.01
N SER A 238 17.53 20.40 4.72
CA SER A 238 17.47 19.86 3.35
C SER A 238 16.60 20.70 2.39
N PHE A 239 15.66 21.47 2.94
CA PHE A 239 14.76 22.34 2.19
C PHE A 239 15.03 23.84 2.40
N GLY A 240 16.04 24.22 3.18
CA GLY A 240 16.34 25.62 3.50
C GLY A 240 15.24 26.31 4.31
N ILE A 241 14.53 25.58 5.17
CA ILE A 241 13.49 26.14 6.05
C ILE A 241 14.16 26.58 7.36
N GLU A 242 14.02 27.86 7.70
CA GLU A 242 14.49 28.41 8.97
C GLU A 242 13.57 27.99 10.13
N ASP A 243 14.15 27.75 11.31
CA ASP A 243 13.38 27.46 12.51
C ASP A 243 12.73 28.72 13.08
N ASN A 244 11.50 29.01 12.66
CA ASN A 244 10.75 30.18 13.14
C ASN A 244 9.32 29.79 13.52
N PRO A 245 9.14 29.13 14.67
CA PRO A 245 7.83 28.63 15.09
C PRO A 245 6.87 29.78 15.42
N LYS A 246 5.64 29.66 14.95
CA LYS A 246 4.53 30.58 15.24
C LYS A 246 3.62 30.01 16.32
N ALA A 247 2.89 30.90 17.00
CA ALA A 247 1.84 30.51 17.95
C ALA A 247 0.64 29.86 17.25
N GLU A 248 0.33 30.32 16.03
CA GLU A 248 -0.81 29.86 15.24
C GLU A 248 -0.40 29.63 13.78
N TYR A 249 -1.06 28.66 13.14
CA TYR A 249 -0.92 28.34 11.73
C TYR A 249 -2.29 28.23 11.08
N ASP A 250 -2.39 28.64 9.82
CA ASP A 250 -3.63 28.53 9.03
C ASP A 250 -3.94 27.06 8.66
N LEU A 251 -2.92 26.21 8.59
CA LEU A 251 -3.05 24.79 8.29
C LEU A 251 -2.05 23.94 9.10
N LEU A 252 -2.56 22.88 9.72
CA LEU A 252 -1.75 21.78 10.27
C LEU A 252 -1.89 20.55 9.38
N ILE A 253 -0.77 20.00 8.93
CA ILE A 253 -0.70 18.71 8.24
C ILE A 253 0.03 17.72 9.15
N ASN A 254 -0.72 16.81 9.79
CA ASN A 254 -0.14 15.73 10.57
C ASN A 254 0.34 14.59 9.64
N ALA A 255 1.65 14.48 9.45
CA ALA A 255 2.33 13.44 8.69
C ALA A 255 3.07 12.44 9.60
N SER A 256 2.71 12.37 10.88
CA SER A 256 3.23 11.41 11.86
C SER A 256 2.31 10.19 12.00
N GLY A 257 2.78 9.16 12.70
CA GLY A 257 1.94 8.01 13.08
C GLY A 257 0.98 8.29 14.24
N LEU A 258 0.86 9.54 14.74
CA LEU A 258 -0.07 9.86 15.82
C LEU A 258 -1.52 9.72 15.35
N GLY A 259 -2.31 8.96 16.10
CA GLY A 259 -3.73 8.74 15.85
C GLY A 259 -4.05 7.61 14.85
N GLN A 260 -3.06 6.80 14.46
CA GLN A 260 -3.23 5.59 13.64
C GLN A 260 -3.33 4.32 14.50
#